data_AF-A0A4P9K5Y9-F1
#
_entry.id   AF-A0A4P9K5Y9-F1
#
_cell.length_a   1.000
_cell.length_b   1.000
_cell.length_c   1.000
_cell.angle_alpha   90.00
_cell.angle_beta   90.00
_cell.angle_gamma   90.00
#
_symmetry.space_group_name_H-M   'P 1'
#
loop_
_entity.id
_entity.type
_entity.pdbx_description
1 polymer ?
#
loop_
_entity_poly.entity_id
_entity_poly.type
_entity_poly.pdbx_seq_one_letter_code
_entity_poly.pdbx_strand_id
1 'polypeptide(L)'
;MGQFSQNRQFADLLKQLKTDISLARHNQDLLDTIQMVKDYPGPLKFNNLWLYIVAAIFATASVLVWLQSANWIKTAIPAAAALLAIFYAIKRNRRLKNLAKDAFFKSILIDNQLSLINLPIGDFKRLFCGFKQGNHKNEIKQAYQSDNGFIVFHYHYVEREKDHDDKHYHDEHFHRYGIVMSLDETSYDYNGVVICHSKPEDARFQERFKPAYNKFNRKLKAYGKNQMQLARLLTPVVVEKLAEYEDILSDMLVQISGNQLCIYGELELMQHNSTPYDYTTPDEFAKDILIHEQFDNLNQILALANTLRREHQP
;
A
#
# COMPACT_ATOMS: atom_id res chain seq x y z
N MET A 1 4.67 30.52 -31.57
CA MET A 1 4.20 29.13 -31.79
C MET A 1 5.06 28.05 -31.12
N GLY A 2 6.32 28.31 -30.69
CA GLY A 2 7.19 27.27 -30.11
C GLY A 2 6.86 26.74 -28.69
N GLN A 3 6.37 27.58 -27.77
CA GLN A 3 6.17 27.17 -26.36
C GLN A 3 5.04 26.15 -26.16
N PHE A 4 3.93 26.28 -26.90
CA PHE A 4 2.82 25.33 -26.82
C PHE A 4 3.20 23.96 -27.40
N SER A 5 4.00 23.95 -28.47
CA SER A 5 4.54 22.71 -29.07
C SER A 5 5.48 22.00 -28.09
N GLN A 6 6.40 22.71 -27.44
CA GLN A 6 7.32 22.16 -26.45
C GLN A 6 6.60 21.57 -25.22
N ASN A 7 5.64 22.30 -24.66
CA ASN A 7 4.84 21.82 -23.52
C ASN A 7 4.02 20.57 -23.86
N ARG A 8 3.58 20.44 -25.11
CA ARG A 8 2.86 19.26 -25.61
C ARG A 8 3.81 18.07 -25.75
N GLN A 9 4.96 18.26 -26.40
CA GLN A 9 5.99 17.23 -26.53
C GLN A 9 6.44 16.67 -25.17
N PHE A 10 6.68 17.54 -24.17
CA PHE A 10 7.03 17.07 -22.83
C PHE A 10 5.86 16.34 -22.16
N ALA A 11 4.61 16.79 -22.36
CA ALA A 11 3.45 16.06 -21.84
C ALA A 11 3.30 14.67 -22.48
N ASP A 12 3.59 14.55 -23.78
CA ASP A 12 3.57 13.29 -24.51
C ASP A 12 4.68 12.35 -24.02
N LEU A 13 5.90 12.87 -23.77
CA LEU A 13 6.98 12.13 -23.10
C LEU A 13 6.54 11.59 -21.73
N LEU A 14 5.99 12.45 -20.86
CA LEU A 14 5.53 12.00 -19.53
C LEU A 14 4.42 10.94 -19.62
N LYS A 15 3.57 11.02 -20.64
CA LYS A 15 2.53 10.01 -20.88
C LYS A 15 3.16 8.68 -21.31
N GLN A 16 4.14 8.72 -22.20
CA GLN A 16 4.88 7.54 -22.63
C GLN A 16 5.64 6.90 -21.47
N LEU A 17 6.41 7.67 -20.70
CA LEU A 17 7.09 7.19 -19.49
C LEU A 17 6.13 6.50 -18.54
N LYS A 18 4.97 7.11 -18.26
CA LYS A 18 3.96 6.49 -17.38
C LYS A 18 3.51 5.12 -17.90
N THR A 19 3.26 5.00 -19.20
CA THR A 19 2.87 3.75 -19.83
C THR A 19 3.99 2.72 -19.72
N ASP A 20 5.23 3.09 -20.07
CA ASP A 20 6.36 2.18 -20.09
C ASP A 20 6.71 1.68 -18.68
N ILE A 21 6.71 2.57 -17.67
CA ILE A 21 6.86 2.19 -16.25
C ILE A 21 5.78 1.20 -15.82
N SER A 22 4.52 1.44 -16.21
CA SER A 22 3.42 0.55 -15.81
C SER A 22 3.50 -0.84 -16.44
N LEU A 23 4.07 -0.93 -17.64
CA LEU A 23 4.22 -2.16 -18.41
C LEU A 23 5.54 -2.89 -18.16
N ALA A 24 6.51 -2.23 -17.52
CA ALA A 24 7.82 -2.78 -17.21
C ALA A 24 7.70 -4.12 -16.46
N ARG A 25 8.50 -5.10 -16.91
CA ARG A 25 8.62 -6.43 -16.31
C ARG A 25 10.04 -6.71 -15.80
N HIS A 26 11.03 -5.98 -16.31
CA HIS A 26 12.43 -6.12 -15.95
C HIS A 26 13.04 -4.75 -15.67
N ASN A 27 14.11 -4.70 -14.86
CA ASN A 27 14.81 -3.44 -14.57
C ASN A 27 15.38 -2.79 -15.86
N GLN A 28 15.69 -3.58 -16.89
CA GLN A 28 16.09 -3.05 -18.19
C GLN A 28 15.01 -2.17 -18.84
N ASP A 29 13.73 -2.55 -18.73
CA ASP A 29 12.62 -1.74 -19.25
C ASP A 29 12.58 -0.36 -18.56
N LEU A 30 12.91 -0.30 -17.27
CA LEU A 30 12.98 0.94 -16.50
C LEU A 30 14.21 1.77 -16.86
N LEU A 31 15.36 1.13 -17.11
CA LEU A 31 16.56 1.81 -17.61
C LEU A 31 16.34 2.43 -18.99
N ASP A 32 15.56 1.78 -19.85
CA ASP A 32 15.19 2.32 -21.16
C ASP A 32 14.36 3.60 -21.00
N THR A 33 13.53 3.72 -19.95
CA THR A 33 12.83 4.98 -19.65
C THR A 33 13.79 6.11 -19.26
N ILE A 34 14.89 5.79 -18.56
CA ILE A 34 15.94 6.78 -18.24
C ILE A 34 16.64 7.21 -19.53
N GLN A 35 17.00 6.25 -20.39
CA GLN A 35 17.64 6.54 -21.66
C GLN A 35 16.75 7.41 -22.56
N MET A 36 15.45 7.10 -22.63
CA MET A 36 14.46 7.92 -23.33
C MET A 36 14.45 9.38 -22.84
N VAL A 37 14.61 9.61 -21.54
CA VAL A 37 14.71 10.97 -20.98
C VAL A 37 16.04 11.63 -21.31
N LYS A 38 17.16 10.89 -21.29
CA LYS A 38 18.48 11.41 -21.69
C LYS A 38 18.49 11.86 -23.15
N ASP A 39 17.83 11.13 -24.02
CA ASP A 39 17.76 11.40 -25.45
C ASP A 39 16.73 12.49 -25.81
N TYR A 40 15.92 12.95 -24.85
CA TYR A 40 14.94 13.99 -25.08
C TYR A 40 15.62 15.35 -25.32
N PRO A 41 15.44 15.98 -26.50
CA PRO A 41 16.17 17.20 -26.88
C PRO A 41 15.66 18.47 -26.18
N GLY A 42 14.58 18.38 -25.41
CA GLY A 42 13.92 19.51 -24.76
C GLY A 42 14.20 19.61 -23.26
N PRO A 43 13.76 20.70 -22.60
CA PRO A 43 13.89 20.84 -21.17
C PRO A 43 12.94 19.88 -20.43
N LEU A 44 13.41 19.29 -19.34
CA LEU A 44 12.65 18.38 -18.47
C LEU A 44 11.69 19.10 -17.51
N LYS A 45 11.16 20.25 -17.94
CA LYS A 45 10.22 21.05 -17.16
C LYS A 45 9.22 21.74 -18.06
N PHE A 46 8.02 21.90 -17.54
CA PHE A 46 7.01 22.68 -18.23
C PHE A 46 7.32 24.17 -18.17
N ASN A 47 7.15 24.85 -19.30
CA ASN A 47 7.10 26.29 -19.31
C ASN A 47 5.71 26.75 -18.85
N ASN A 48 5.63 27.23 -17.61
CA ASN A 48 4.39 27.67 -16.96
C ASN A 48 4.24 29.20 -16.94
N LEU A 49 4.98 29.94 -17.78
CA LEU A 49 4.94 31.40 -17.81
C LEU A 49 3.51 31.94 -17.96
N TRP A 50 2.70 31.35 -18.85
CA TRP A 50 1.31 31.77 -19.05
C TRP A 50 0.45 31.56 -17.80
N LEU A 51 0.67 30.49 -17.02
CA LEU A 51 -0.05 30.23 -15.78
C LEU A 51 0.31 31.27 -14.71
N TYR A 52 1.58 31.68 -14.64
CA TYR A 52 2.00 32.76 -13.74
C TYR A 52 1.44 34.12 -14.17
N ILE A 53 1.36 34.40 -15.47
CA ILE A 53 0.71 35.62 -15.98
C ILE A 53 -0.77 35.63 -15.60
N VAL A 54 -1.48 34.52 -15.80
CA VAL A 54 -2.90 34.40 -15.43
C VAL A 54 -3.09 34.54 -13.91
N ALA A 55 -2.22 33.92 -13.12
CA ALA A 55 -2.22 34.09 -11.67
C ALA A 55 -2.01 35.56 -11.26
N ALA A 56 -1.07 36.26 -11.91
CA ALA A 56 -0.83 37.68 -11.67
C ALA A 56 -2.05 38.55 -12.02
N ILE A 57 -2.68 38.32 -13.18
CA ILE A 57 -3.90 39.05 -13.59
C ILE A 57 -5.01 38.89 -12.55
N PHE A 58 -5.28 37.65 -12.12
CA PHE A 58 -6.32 37.39 -11.12
C PHE A 58 -5.96 37.93 -9.74
N ALA A 59 -4.69 37.89 -9.34
CA ALA A 59 -4.23 38.51 -8.11
C ALA A 59 -4.44 40.04 -8.13
N THR A 60 -4.06 40.71 -9.23
CA THR A 60 -4.29 42.15 -9.40
C THR A 60 -5.78 42.49 -9.42
N ALA A 61 -6.61 41.70 -10.10
CA ALA A 61 -8.06 41.88 -10.10
C ALA A 61 -8.65 41.75 -8.68
N SER A 62 -8.17 40.79 -7.88
CA SER A 62 -8.59 40.64 -6.48
C SER A 62 -8.28 41.90 -5.65
N VAL A 63 -7.08 42.46 -5.80
CA VAL A 63 -6.69 43.72 -5.13
C VAL A 63 -7.58 44.89 -5.56
N LEU A 64 -7.85 45.05 -6.86
CA LEU A 64 -8.71 46.12 -7.36
C LEU A 64 -10.14 46.02 -6.84
N VAL A 65 -10.72 44.82 -6.83
CA VAL A 65 -12.07 44.58 -6.29
C VAL A 65 -12.13 44.87 -4.78
N TRP A 66 -11.06 44.55 -4.05
CA TRP A 66 -10.94 44.87 -2.63
C TRP A 66 -10.96 46.38 -2.41
N LEU A 67 -10.11 47.12 -3.14
CA LEU A 67 -10.02 48.59 -3.04
C LEU A 67 -11.34 49.30 -3.41
N GLN A 68 -12.12 48.76 -4.35
CA GLN A 68 -13.37 49.39 -4.79
C GLN A 68 -14.57 49.08 -3.90
N SER A 69 -14.69 47.84 -3.42
CA SER A 69 -15.94 47.35 -2.82
C SER A 69 -15.82 46.94 -1.36
N ALA A 70 -14.60 46.74 -0.84
CA ALA A 70 -14.32 46.12 0.45
C ALA A 70 -15.13 44.82 0.70
N ASN A 71 -15.58 44.16 -0.37
CA ASN A 71 -16.45 42.99 -0.29
C ASN A 71 -15.60 41.72 -0.39
N TRP A 72 -15.49 41.01 0.73
CA TRP A 72 -14.69 39.79 0.84
C TRP A 72 -15.17 38.65 -0.08
N ILE A 73 -16.48 38.56 -0.38
CA ILE A 73 -17.03 37.52 -1.26
C ILE A 73 -16.57 37.76 -2.70
N LYS A 74 -16.62 39.01 -3.17
CA LYS A 74 -16.24 39.38 -4.55
C LYS A 74 -14.73 39.27 -4.77
N THR A 75 -13.92 39.44 -3.73
CA THR A 75 -12.45 39.33 -3.80
C THR A 75 -11.95 37.90 -3.71
N ALA A 76 -12.70 37.00 -3.04
CA ALA A 76 -12.37 35.59 -2.91
C ALA A 76 -12.33 34.85 -4.26
N ILE A 77 -13.22 35.18 -5.20
CA ILE A 77 -13.30 34.51 -6.51
C ILE A 77 -12.01 34.66 -7.33
N PRO A 78 -11.52 35.88 -7.64
CA PRO A 78 -10.27 36.05 -8.37
C PRO A 78 -9.05 35.54 -7.57
N ALA A 79 -9.05 35.68 -6.24
CA ALA A 79 -7.99 35.10 -5.40
C ALA A 79 -7.91 33.57 -5.55
N ALA A 80 -9.05 32.88 -5.50
CA ALA A 80 -9.12 31.43 -5.70
C ALA A 80 -8.62 31.02 -7.10
N ALA A 81 -8.98 31.77 -8.14
CA ALA A 81 -8.51 31.50 -9.51
C ALA A 81 -6.98 31.64 -9.63
N ALA A 82 -6.38 32.66 -9.00
CA ALA A 82 -4.92 32.82 -8.95
C ALA A 82 -4.24 31.64 -8.24
N LEU A 83 -4.78 31.23 -7.08
CA LEU A 83 -4.27 30.07 -6.32
C LEU A 83 -4.38 28.76 -7.12
N LEU A 84 -5.49 28.54 -7.83
CA LEU A 84 -5.67 27.36 -8.68
C LEU A 84 -4.66 27.32 -9.83
N ALA A 85 -4.35 28.45 -10.46
CA ALA A 85 -3.35 28.52 -11.52
C ALA A 85 -1.93 28.18 -11.00
N ILE A 86 -1.56 28.71 -9.83
CA ILE A 86 -0.28 28.40 -9.15
C ILE A 86 -0.24 26.92 -8.76
N PHE A 87 -1.29 26.41 -8.12
CA PHE A 87 -1.39 25.01 -7.72
C PHE A 87 -1.27 24.07 -8.92
N TYR A 88 -1.93 24.39 -10.03
CA TYR A 88 -1.83 23.63 -11.26
C TYR A 88 -0.39 23.62 -11.81
N ALA A 89 0.31 24.76 -11.82
CA ALA A 89 1.72 24.84 -12.22
C ALA A 89 2.63 23.96 -11.34
N ILE A 90 2.45 24.01 -10.01
CA ILE A 90 3.20 23.18 -9.05
C ILE A 90 2.94 21.69 -9.30
N LYS A 91 1.66 21.29 -9.43
CA LYS A 91 1.28 19.90 -9.70
C LYS A 91 1.89 19.40 -11.01
N ARG A 92 1.91 20.25 -12.04
CA ARG A 92 2.47 19.93 -13.35
C ARG A 92 3.98 19.66 -13.27
N ASN A 93 4.71 20.46 -12.50
CA ASN A 93 6.16 20.31 -12.31
C ASN A 93 6.54 19.08 -11.48
N ARG A 94 5.67 18.60 -10.59
CA ARG A 94 5.92 17.39 -9.79
C ARG A 94 5.73 16.08 -10.57
N ARG A 95 5.16 16.11 -11.79
CA ARG A 95 4.83 14.89 -12.53
C ARG A 95 6.06 14.03 -12.85
N LEU A 96 7.15 14.64 -13.33
CA LEU A 96 8.37 13.89 -13.65
C LEU A 96 8.96 13.24 -12.39
N LYS A 97 9.01 13.98 -11.28
CA LYS A 97 9.48 13.45 -10.00
C LYS A 97 8.60 12.31 -9.47
N ASN A 98 7.28 12.39 -9.65
CA ASN A 98 6.38 11.31 -9.28
C ASN A 98 6.61 10.08 -10.16
N LEU A 99 6.84 10.25 -11.46
CA LEU A 99 7.18 9.13 -12.34
C LEU A 99 8.51 8.48 -11.95
N ALA A 100 9.50 9.25 -11.51
CA ALA A 100 10.75 8.67 -10.99
C ALA A 100 10.49 7.82 -9.73
N LYS A 101 9.65 8.29 -8.81
CA LYS A 101 9.23 7.50 -7.65
C LYS A 101 8.47 6.24 -8.05
N ASP A 102 7.57 6.35 -9.03
CA ASP A 102 6.81 5.21 -9.54
C ASP A 102 7.74 4.17 -10.20
N ALA A 103 8.72 4.62 -10.99
CA ALA A 103 9.74 3.78 -11.61
C ALA A 103 10.63 3.09 -10.58
N PHE A 104 11.07 3.82 -9.56
CA PHE A 104 11.86 3.25 -8.46
C PHE A 104 11.06 2.22 -7.67
N PHE A 105 9.83 2.54 -7.26
CA PHE A 105 8.98 1.55 -6.58
C PHE A 105 8.73 0.32 -7.46
N LYS A 106 8.57 0.53 -8.77
CA LYS A 106 8.41 -0.56 -9.74
C LYS A 106 9.67 -1.45 -9.85
N SER A 107 10.88 -0.92 -9.74
CA SER A 107 12.10 -1.75 -9.73
C SER A 107 12.13 -2.64 -8.48
N ILE A 108 11.78 -2.10 -7.31
CA ILE A 108 11.68 -2.89 -6.07
C ILE A 108 10.63 -4.01 -6.21
N LEU A 109 9.48 -3.74 -6.84
CA LEU A 109 8.48 -4.77 -7.13
C LEU A 109 9.04 -5.87 -8.04
N ILE A 110 9.77 -5.52 -9.08
CA ILE A 110 10.41 -6.47 -10.01
C ILE A 110 11.45 -7.33 -9.26
N ASP A 111 12.29 -6.69 -8.44
CA ASP A 111 13.29 -7.36 -7.62
C ASP A 111 12.67 -8.40 -6.67
N ASN A 112 11.49 -8.11 -6.13
CA ASN A 112 10.76 -9.02 -5.24
C ASN A 112 9.77 -9.94 -5.98
N GLN A 113 9.81 -9.96 -7.32
CA GLN A 113 8.93 -10.77 -8.19
C GLN A 113 7.43 -10.54 -7.92
N LEU A 114 7.06 -9.27 -7.67
CA LEU A 114 5.71 -8.86 -7.31
C LEU A 114 5.02 -8.16 -8.48
N SER A 115 3.84 -8.67 -8.84
CA SER A 115 2.98 -8.11 -9.89
C SER A 115 1.67 -7.61 -9.30
N LEU A 116 1.28 -6.39 -9.65
CA LEU A 116 0.01 -5.81 -9.20
C LEU A 116 -1.17 -6.65 -9.70
N ILE A 117 -2.08 -6.98 -8.79
CA ILE A 117 -3.33 -7.68 -9.10
C ILE A 117 -4.52 -6.95 -8.50
N ASN A 118 -5.68 -7.14 -9.11
CA ASN A 118 -6.94 -6.66 -8.55
C ASN A 118 -7.62 -7.79 -7.79
N LEU A 119 -7.80 -7.63 -6.48
CA LEU A 119 -8.46 -8.61 -5.63
C LEU A 119 -9.73 -8.02 -5.02
N PRO A 120 -10.92 -8.52 -5.42
CA PRO A 120 -12.15 -8.09 -4.77
C PRO A 120 -12.19 -8.59 -3.33
N ILE A 121 -12.47 -7.69 -2.39
CA ILE A 121 -12.58 -7.98 -0.94
C ILE A 121 -13.59 -9.09 -0.63
N GLY A 122 -14.59 -9.31 -1.50
CA GLY A 122 -15.60 -10.34 -1.35
C GLY A 122 -15.03 -11.76 -1.23
N ASP A 123 -13.95 -12.07 -1.95
CA ASP A 123 -13.30 -13.38 -1.88
C ASP A 123 -12.67 -13.61 -0.51
N PHE A 124 -11.95 -12.60 -0.01
CA PHE A 124 -11.31 -12.63 1.30
C PHE A 124 -12.33 -12.72 2.43
N LYS A 125 -13.45 -12.00 2.36
CA LYS A 125 -14.52 -12.06 3.37
C LYS A 125 -15.13 -13.45 3.56
N ARG A 126 -15.19 -14.24 2.48
CA ARG A 126 -15.71 -15.62 2.53
C ARG A 126 -14.70 -16.54 3.22
N LEU A 127 -13.42 -16.36 2.93
CA LEU A 127 -12.35 -17.23 3.39
C LEU A 127 -11.89 -16.89 4.82
N PHE A 128 -11.71 -15.60 5.11
CA PHE A 128 -11.04 -15.10 6.30
C PHE A 128 -11.95 -14.18 7.11
N CYS A 129 -12.08 -14.43 8.42
CA CYS A 129 -13.00 -13.68 9.28
C CYS A 129 -12.54 -12.23 9.51
N GLY A 130 -11.23 -11.99 9.48
CA GLY A 130 -10.64 -10.66 9.66
C GLY A 130 -11.12 -9.58 8.68
N PHE A 131 -11.47 -9.98 7.46
CA PHE A 131 -11.88 -9.05 6.40
C PHE A 131 -13.35 -8.60 6.52
N LYS A 132 -14.04 -9.02 7.58
CA LYS A 132 -15.38 -8.56 7.93
C LYS A 132 -15.36 -7.34 8.86
N GLN A 133 -14.18 -6.89 9.30
CA GLN A 133 -13.99 -5.69 10.12
C GLN A 133 -14.46 -4.40 9.42
N GLY A 134 -14.78 -3.38 10.21
CA GLY A 134 -15.30 -2.10 9.74
C GLY A 134 -16.82 -2.08 9.57
N ASN A 135 -17.48 -1.12 10.21
CA ASN A 135 -18.94 -0.95 10.13
C ASN A 135 -19.36 0.04 9.03
N HIS A 136 -18.44 0.83 8.46
CA HIS A 136 -18.74 1.83 7.45
C HIS A 136 -18.18 1.46 6.07
N LYS A 137 -16.90 1.07 6.01
CA LYS A 137 -16.21 0.73 4.76
C LYS A 137 -15.13 -0.32 5.03
N ASN A 138 -14.91 -1.22 4.07
CA ASN A 138 -13.73 -2.07 4.02
C ASN A 138 -13.35 -2.42 2.56
N GLU A 139 -12.05 -2.42 2.26
CA GLU A 139 -11.52 -2.67 0.92
C GLU A 139 -10.08 -3.19 0.95
N ILE A 140 -9.69 -3.91 -0.10
CA ILE A 140 -8.27 -4.15 -0.40
C ILE A 140 -7.81 -2.97 -1.26
N LYS A 141 -6.95 -2.10 -0.70
CA LYS A 141 -6.43 -0.93 -1.43
C LYS A 141 -5.43 -1.31 -2.50
N GLN A 142 -4.56 -2.28 -2.17
CA GLN A 142 -3.50 -2.75 -3.05
C GLN A 142 -3.28 -4.24 -2.80
N ALA A 143 -2.98 -4.98 -3.87
CA ALA A 143 -2.58 -6.37 -3.79
C ALA A 143 -1.54 -6.71 -4.86
N TYR A 144 -0.61 -7.57 -4.50
CA TYR A 144 0.48 -8.02 -5.37
C TYR A 144 0.59 -9.53 -5.32
N GLN A 145 0.67 -10.18 -6.48
CA GLN A 145 0.98 -11.60 -6.61
C GLN A 145 2.49 -11.76 -6.75
N SER A 146 3.07 -12.65 -5.94
CA SER A 146 4.42 -13.13 -6.14
C SER A 146 4.44 -14.34 -7.07
N ASP A 147 5.47 -14.44 -7.89
CA ASP A 147 5.78 -15.63 -8.68
C ASP A 147 6.00 -16.87 -7.80
N ASN A 148 6.39 -16.67 -6.53
CA ASN A 148 6.55 -17.72 -5.53
C ASN A 148 5.23 -18.20 -4.90
N GLY A 149 4.08 -17.79 -5.44
CA GLY A 149 2.77 -18.34 -5.06
C GLY A 149 2.13 -17.73 -3.81
N PHE A 150 2.55 -16.54 -3.38
CA PHE A 150 1.90 -15.78 -2.31
C PHE A 150 1.37 -14.44 -2.81
N ILE A 151 0.37 -13.91 -2.11
CA ILE A 151 -0.24 -12.60 -2.33
C ILE A 151 0.16 -11.70 -1.17
N VAL A 152 0.62 -10.48 -1.45
CA VAL A 152 0.75 -9.40 -0.47
C VAL A 152 -0.43 -8.45 -0.61
N PHE A 153 -1.01 -7.97 0.48
CA PHE A 153 -2.14 -7.06 0.43
C PHE A 153 -2.08 -5.93 1.46
N HIS A 154 -2.76 -4.82 1.12
CA HIS A 154 -3.09 -3.71 2.00
C HIS A 154 -4.60 -3.66 2.19
N TYR A 155 -5.05 -4.09 3.37
CA TYR A 155 -6.44 -4.03 3.79
C TYR A 155 -6.71 -2.72 4.55
N HIS A 156 -7.80 -2.05 4.21
CA HIS A 156 -8.27 -0.85 4.88
C HIS A 156 -9.71 -1.01 5.30
N TYR A 157 -10.03 -0.64 6.53
CA TYR A 157 -11.40 -0.56 7.00
C TYR A 157 -11.64 0.70 7.83
N VAL A 158 -12.92 1.04 7.99
CA VAL A 158 -13.38 2.23 8.69
C VAL A 158 -14.41 1.84 9.73
N GLU A 159 -14.16 2.23 10.97
CA GLU A 159 -15.13 2.18 12.06
C GLU A 159 -15.67 3.59 12.27
N ARG A 160 -16.98 3.70 12.13
CA ARG A 160 -17.73 4.92 12.32
C ARG A 160 -18.44 4.85 13.66
N GLU A 161 -18.05 5.74 14.56
CA GLU A 161 -18.72 5.93 15.84
C GLU A 161 -19.56 7.20 15.79
N LYS A 162 -20.71 7.16 16.45
CA LYS A 162 -21.57 8.33 16.61
C LYS A 162 -21.23 8.99 17.93
N ASP A 163 -20.92 10.28 17.89
CA ASP A 163 -20.64 11.03 19.11
C ASP A 163 -21.91 11.12 19.98
N HIS A 164 -21.71 11.12 21.30
CA HIS A 164 -22.78 10.89 22.27
C HIS A 164 -23.77 12.07 22.35
N ASP A 165 -23.41 13.25 21.82
CA ASP A 165 -24.16 14.49 21.95
C ASP A 165 -24.65 15.15 20.64
N ASP A 166 -24.21 14.75 19.43
CA ASP A 166 -24.85 15.30 18.21
C ASP A 166 -24.53 14.56 16.90
N LYS A 167 -25.18 14.99 15.80
CA LYS A 167 -25.17 14.46 14.40
C LYS A 167 -23.80 14.26 13.72
N HIS A 168 -22.69 14.32 14.44
CA HIS A 168 -21.35 14.13 13.90
C HIS A 168 -20.91 12.66 14.02
N TYR A 169 -20.28 12.18 12.95
CA TYR A 169 -19.71 10.85 12.88
C TYR A 169 -18.19 10.97 12.94
N HIS A 170 -17.55 10.20 13.82
CA HIS A 170 -16.12 10.04 13.83
C HIS A 170 -15.75 8.79 13.04
N ASP A 171 -14.93 8.95 12.01
CA ASP A 171 -14.44 7.85 11.18
C ASP A 171 -12.99 7.54 11.59
N GLU A 172 -12.79 6.39 12.22
CA GLU A 172 -11.46 5.86 12.52
C GLU A 172 -11.01 4.93 11.39
N HIS A 173 -9.80 5.15 10.88
CA HIS A 173 -9.25 4.43 9.74
C HIS A 173 -8.18 3.44 10.19
N PHE A 174 -8.40 2.16 9.87
CA PHE A 174 -7.48 1.09 10.22
C PHE A 174 -6.81 0.50 8.98
N HIS A 175 -5.51 0.28 9.08
CA HIS A 175 -4.68 -0.30 8.03
C HIS A 175 -4.09 -1.61 8.51
N ARG A 176 -4.26 -2.66 7.71
CA ARG A 176 -3.67 -3.97 7.94
C ARG A 176 -2.93 -4.41 6.70
N TYR A 177 -1.75 -4.95 6.89
CA TYR A 177 -0.94 -5.47 5.79
C TYR A 177 -0.58 -6.90 6.09
N GLY A 178 -0.55 -7.72 5.05
CA GLY A 178 -0.40 -9.14 5.24
C GLY A 178 -0.11 -9.89 3.96
N ILE A 179 0.01 -11.20 4.14
CA ILE A 179 0.16 -12.14 3.06
C ILE A 179 -0.96 -13.20 3.09
N VAL A 180 -1.27 -13.72 1.91
CA VAL A 180 -1.99 -14.99 1.74
C VAL A 180 -1.12 -15.92 0.93
N MET A 181 -0.97 -17.16 1.37
CA MET A 181 -0.26 -18.17 0.60
C MET A 181 -0.94 -19.52 0.70
N SER A 182 -0.73 -20.35 -0.31
CA SER A 182 -1.15 -21.75 -0.24
C SER A 182 -0.24 -22.54 0.68
N LEU A 183 -0.85 -23.36 1.51
CA LEU A 183 -0.22 -24.43 2.26
C LEU A 183 -0.33 -25.74 1.48
N ASP A 184 0.55 -26.69 1.80
CA ASP A 184 0.57 -28.02 1.18
C ASP A 184 -0.71 -28.81 1.53
N GLU A 185 -1.07 -29.81 0.71
CA GLU A 185 -2.34 -30.56 0.83
C GLU A 185 -2.55 -31.22 2.21
N THR A 186 -1.49 -31.51 2.96
CA THR A 186 -1.58 -32.04 4.33
C THR A 186 -2.16 -31.04 5.34
N SER A 187 -2.32 -29.78 4.95
CA SER A 187 -2.75 -28.68 5.83
C SER A 187 -4.25 -28.58 6.03
N TYR A 188 -5.06 -29.42 5.35
CA TYR A 188 -6.50 -29.52 5.60
C TYR A 188 -6.82 -29.89 7.05
N ASP A 189 -5.90 -30.60 7.72
CA ASP A 189 -5.98 -30.94 9.14
C ASP A 189 -6.12 -29.71 10.03
N TYR A 190 -5.72 -28.51 9.57
CA TYR A 190 -5.77 -27.25 10.31
C TYR A 190 -6.80 -26.25 9.77
N ASN A 191 -7.68 -26.69 8.87
CA ASN A 191 -8.74 -25.84 8.32
C ASN A 191 -9.70 -25.35 9.43
N GLY A 192 -9.87 -24.03 9.49
CA GLY A 192 -10.72 -23.37 10.47
C GLY A 192 -10.00 -23.04 11.77
N VAL A 193 -8.68 -22.87 11.73
CA VAL A 193 -7.91 -22.32 12.85
C VAL A 193 -7.72 -20.82 12.66
N VAL A 194 -7.82 -20.08 13.76
CA VAL A 194 -7.53 -18.65 13.84
C VAL A 194 -6.80 -18.31 15.14
N ILE A 195 -5.79 -17.46 15.05
CA ILE A 195 -4.99 -16.97 16.16
C ILE A 195 -5.01 -15.45 16.10
N CYS A 196 -5.52 -14.81 17.15
CA CYS A 196 -5.74 -13.37 17.22
C CYS A 196 -5.93 -12.89 18.66
N HIS A 197 -6.04 -11.57 18.87
CA HIS A 197 -6.19 -10.94 20.20
C HIS A 197 -7.54 -11.21 20.88
N SER A 198 -8.61 -11.12 20.11
CA SER A 198 -9.99 -11.23 20.57
C SER A 198 -10.67 -12.44 19.95
N LYS A 199 -11.78 -12.89 20.55
CA LYS A 199 -12.56 -13.99 19.97
C LYS A 199 -13.21 -13.47 18.67
N PRO A 200 -13.01 -14.13 17.52
CA PRO A 200 -13.68 -13.73 16.29
C PRO A 200 -15.19 -13.97 16.39
N GLU A 201 -15.98 -13.07 15.83
CA GLU A 201 -17.44 -13.18 15.70
C GLU A 201 -17.84 -14.13 14.56
N ASP A 202 -17.33 -15.35 14.59
CA ASP A 202 -17.59 -16.34 13.56
C ASP A 202 -17.80 -17.72 14.19
N ALA A 203 -18.97 -18.31 13.92
CA ALA A 203 -19.42 -19.57 14.52
C ALA A 203 -18.54 -20.77 14.18
N ARG A 204 -17.61 -20.64 13.23
CA ARG A 204 -16.62 -21.66 12.88
C ARG A 204 -15.56 -21.88 13.98
N PHE A 205 -15.41 -20.93 14.90
CA PHE A 205 -14.36 -20.93 15.92
C PHE A 205 -14.96 -21.11 17.32
N GLN A 206 -15.34 -22.35 17.63
CA GLN A 206 -16.10 -22.69 18.84
C GLN A 206 -15.20 -22.99 20.02
N GLU A 207 -14.10 -23.69 19.78
CA GLU A 207 -13.18 -24.16 20.80
C GLU A 207 -11.99 -23.23 20.93
N ARG A 208 -11.49 -23.08 22.16
CA ARG A 208 -10.28 -22.33 22.48
C ARG A 208 -9.23 -23.28 23.04
N PHE A 209 -8.00 -23.15 22.57
CA PHE A 209 -6.85 -23.82 23.17
C PHE A 209 -5.91 -22.79 23.81
N LYS A 210 -5.35 -23.16 24.96
CA LYS A 210 -4.43 -22.31 25.73
C LYS A 210 -3.11 -23.08 25.95
N PRO A 211 -2.05 -22.81 25.17
CA PRO A 211 -0.76 -23.46 25.38
C PRO A 211 -0.14 -23.05 26.72
N ALA A 212 0.89 -23.76 27.18
CA ALA A 212 1.56 -23.43 28.45
C ALA A 212 2.40 -22.13 28.40
N TYR A 213 2.69 -21.61 27.21
CA TYR A 213 3.55 -20.44 27.05
C TYR A 213 2.83 -19.14 27.42
N ASN A 214 3.25 -18.52 28.52
CA ASN A 214 2.59 -17.34 29.07
C ASN A 214 2.72 -16.10 28.18
N LYS A 215 3.85 -15.92 27.46
CA LYS A 215 4.04 -14.76 26.58
C LYS A 215 2.98 -14.74 25.48
N PHE A 216 2.76 -15.89 24.83
CA PHE A 216 1.68 -16.07 23.86
C PHE A 216 0.32 -15.72 24.47
N ASN A 217 -0.05 -16.33 25.60
CA ASN A 217 -1.39 -16.17 26.19
C ASN A 217 -1.72 -14.75 26.68
N ARG A 218 -0.73 -13.87 26.83
CA ARG A 218 -0.93 -12.46 27.20
C ARG A 218 -1.47 -11.63 26.04
N LYS A 219 -1.10 -11.99 24.81
CA LYS A 219 -1.44 -11.21 23.62
C LYS A 219 -2.37 -11.96 22.67
N LEU A 220 -2.09 -13.23 22.44
CA LEU A 220 -2.76 -14.07 21.46
C LEU A 220 -3.67 -15.11 22.11
N LYS A 221 -4.68 -15.51 21.34
CA LYS A 221 -5.63 -16.57 21.66
C LYS A 221 -5.84 -17.41 20.40
N ALA A 222 -5.86 -18.72 20.55
CA ALA A 222 -6.09 -19.64 19.45
C ALA A 222 -7.48 -20.26 19.54
N TYR A 223 -8.20 -20.20 18.43
CA TYR A 223 -9.54 -20.73 18.28
C TYR A 223 -9.65 -21.64 17.05
N GLY A 224 -10.52 -22.64 17.14
CA GLY A 224 -10.68 -23.63 16.07
C GLY A 224 -11.92 -24.49 16.23
N LYS A 225 -12.01 -25.54 15.41
CA LYS A 225 -13.12 -26.49 15.45
C LYS A 225 -13.03 -27.45 16.64
N ASN A 226 -11.83 -27.90 16.97
CA ASN A 226 -11.58 -28.77 18.12
C ASN A 226 -10.22 -28.47 18.75
N GLN A 227 -10.07 -28.77 20.04
CA GLN A 227 -8.84 -28.48 20.79
C GLN A 227 -7.64 -29.33 20.35
N MET A 228 -7.88 -30.56 19.86
CA MET A 228 -6.81 -31.47 19.42
C MET A 228 -6.08 -30.92 18.18
N GLN A 229 -6.83 -30.40 17.21
CA GLN A 229 -6.30 -29.70 16.03
C GLN A 229 -5.42 -28.53 16.44
N LEU A 230 -5.90 -27.71 17.38
CA LEU A 230 -5.14 -26.57 17.89
C LEU A 230 -3.88 -27.00 18.62
N ALA A 231 -3.94 -28.06 19.44
CA ALA A 231 -2.78 -28.58 20.15
C ALA A 231 -1.70 -29.13 19.20
N ARG A 232 -2.11 -29.76 18.08
CA ARG A 232 -1.19 -30.23 17.03
C ARG A 232 -0.52 -29.08 16.28
N LEU A 233 -1.26 -28.01 15.97
CA LEU A 233 -0.72 -26.82 15.31
C LEU A 233 0.22 -26.04 16.25
N LEU A 234 -0.16 -25.90 17.51
CA LEU A 234 0.52 -25.03 18.48
C LEU A 234 1.65 -25.77 19.19
N THR A 235 2.62 -26.25 18.42
CA THR A 235 3.88 -26.77 18.95
C THR A 235 4.62 -25.69 19.74
N PRO A 236 5.53 -26.05 20.67
CA PRO A 236 6.30 -25.06 21.41
C PRO A 236 7.01 -24.02 20.52
N VAL A 237 7.58 -24.47 19.39
CA VAL A 237 8.26 -23.61 18.40
C VAL A 237 7.29 -22.62 17.75
N VAL A 238 6.12 -23.10 17.31
CA VAL A 238 5.10 -22.24 16.70
C VAL A 238 4.59 -21.20 17.69
N VAL A 239 4.29 -21.62 18.91
CA VAL A 239 3.77 -20.76 19.97
C VAL A 239 4.79 -19.67 20.38
N GLU A 240 6.07 -20.03 20.45
CA GLU A 240 7.15 -19.08 20.70
C GLU A 240 7.26 -18.05 19.57
N LYS A 241 7.31 -18.51 18.31
CA LYS A 241 7.43 -17.64 17.14
C LYS A 241 6.24 -16.70 17.01
N LEU A 242 5.01 -17.18 17.17
CA LEU A 242 3.83 -16.31 17.13
C LEU A 242 3.89 -15.21 18.20
N ALA A 243 4.39 -15.51 19.40
CA ALA A 243 4.53 -14.52 20.45
C ALA A 243 5.67 -13.52 20.22
N GLU A 244 6.74 -13.91 19.50
CA GLU A 244 7.80 -13.01 19.06
C GLU A 244 7.29 -12.07 17.96
N TYR A 245 6.60 -12.63 16.94
CA TYR A 245 6.12 -11.86 15.81
C TYR A 245 4.97 -10.92 16.18
N GLU A 246 4.17 -11.23 17.21
CA GLU A 246 3.19 -10.28 17.74
C GLU A 246 3.82 -9.00 18.31
N ASP A 247 5.09 -9.03 18.75
CA ASP A 247 5.78 -7.80 19.18
C ASP A 247 6.13 -6.89 17.99
N ILE A 248 6.16 -7.44 16.76
CA ILE A 248 6.54 -6.74 15.51
C ILE A 248 5.29 -6.40 14.70
N LEU A 249 4.39 -7.37 14.56
CA LEU A 249 3.15 -7.33 13.81
C LEU A 249 1.98 -7.13 14.77
N SER A 250 1.88 -5.93 15.34
CA SER A 250 0.80 -5.60 16.29
C SER A 250 -0.58 -5.90 15.70
N ASP A 251 -1.51 -6.35 16.54
CA ASP A 251 -2.84 -6.79 16.13
C ASP A 251 -2.80 -7.91 15.06
N MET A 252 -1.89 -8.87 15.25
CA MET A 252 -1.74 -9.99 14.33
C MET A 252 -3.00 -10.84 14.26
N LEU A 253 -3.33 -11.24 13.04
CA LEU A 253 -4.22 -12.35 12.74
C LEU A 253 -3.46 -13.40 11.94
N VAL A 254 -3.51 -14.64 12.40
CA VAL A 254 -3.10 -15.82 11.65
C VAL A 254 -4.31 -16.71 11.47
N GLN A 255 -4.72 -17.00 10.23
CA GLN A 255 -5.87 -17.85 9.95
C GLN A 255 -5.56 -18.86 8.85
N ILE A 256 -6.00 -20.11 9.07
CA ILE A 256 -5.96 -21.17 8.08
C ILE A 256 -7.40 -21.46 7.62
N SER A 257 -7.66 -21.31 6.32
CA SER A 257 -8.95 -21.54 5.69
C SER A 257 -8.78 -22.37 4.42
N GLY A 258 -9.33 -23.58 4.41
CA GLY A 258 -9.02 -24.58 3.39
C GLY A 258 -7.52 -24.92 3.40
N ASN A 259 -6.85 -24.69 2.27
CA ASN A 259 -5.40 -24.80 2.12
C ASN A 259 -4.70 -23.42 2.10
N GLN A 260 -5.36 -22.35 2.54
CA GLN A 260 -4.76 -21.01 2.52
C GLN A 260 -4.42 -20.53 3.93
N LEU A 261 -3.19 -20.07 4.08
CA LEU A 261 -2.70 -19.34 5.25
C LEU A 261 -2.83 -17.85 4.97
N CYS A 262 -3.47 -17.12 5.87
CA CYS A 262 -3.46 -15.67 5.91
C CYS A 262 -2.79 -15.19 7.18
N ILE A 263 -1.82 -14.28 7.04
CA ILE A 263 -1.17 -13.58 8.14
C ILE A 263 -1.26 -12.09 7.85
N TYR A 264 -1.77 -11.30 8.80
CA TYR A 264 -1.71 -9.83 8.69
C TYR A 264 -1.63 -9.15 10.06
N GLY A 265 -1.25 -7.87 10.06
CA GLY A 265 -1.33 -6.99 11.23
C GLY A 265 -0.98 -5.54 10.87
N GLU A 266 -0.59 -4.75 11.86
CA GLU A 266 -0.23 -3.32 11.74
C GLU A 266 1.26 -3.11 11.41
N LEU A 267 1.71 -3.65 10.27
CA LEU A 267 3.08 -3.48 9.80
C LEU A 267 3.11 -3.27 8.29
N GLU A 268 3.54 -2.10 7.82
CA GLU A 268 3.65 -1.85 6.38
C GLU A 268 4.72 -2.75 5.74
N LEU A 269 4.28 -3.73 4.95
CA LEU A 269 5.17 -4.75 4.37
C LEU A 269 5.99 -4.24 3.19
N MET A 270 5.46 -3.26 2.48
CA MET A 270 6.07 -2.70 1.27
C MET A 270 6.86 -1.43 1.58
N GLN A 271 7.31 -1.28 2.82
CA GLN A 271 8.16 -0.16 3.24
C GLN A 271 9.51 -0.26 2.52
N HIS A 272 9.90 0.82 1.85
CA HIS A 272 11.15 0.91 1.12
C HIS A 272 11.81 2.28 1.35
N ASN A 273 13.12 2.36 1.08
CA ASN A 273 13.82 3.63 1.16
C ASN A 273 13.36 4.55 0.02
N SER A 274 13.35 5.86 0.26
CA SER A 274 13.12 6.81 -0.83
C SER A 274 14.44 7.08 -1.56
N THR A 275 14.46 6.95 -2.89
CA THR A 275 15.59 7.45 -3.69
C THR A 275 15.64 8.98 -3.69
N PRO A 276 16.81 9.60 -3.48
CA PRO A 276 17.00 11.04 -3.65
C PRO A 276 17.15 11.44 -5.13
N TYR A 277 17.43 10.48 -6.01
CA TYR A 277 17.69 10.72 -7.44
C TYR A 277 16.40 10.60 -8.27
N ASP A 278 16.42 11.21 -9.44
CA ASP A 278 15.32 11.18 -10.39
C ASP A 278 15.83 11.36 -11.83
N TYR A 279 14.91 11.46 -12.78
CA TYR A 279 15.23 11.68 -14.19
C TYR A 279 16.09 12.92 -14.51
N THR A 280 16.31 13.85 -13.57
CA THR A 280 17.25 14.98 -13.73
C THR A 280 18.70 14.62 -13.39
N THR A 281 18.92 13.47 -12.75
CA THR A 281 20.22 12.87 -12.38
C THR A 281 20.25 11.43 -12.91
N PRO A 282 20.23 11.26 -14.25
CA PRO A 282 19.87 9.98 -14.87
C PRO A 282 20.89 8.88 -14.61
N ASP A 283 22.18 9.20 -14.49
CA ASP A 283 23.22 8.19 -14.28
C ASP A 283 23.24 7.68 -12.83
N GLU A 284 22.96 8.54 -11.85
CA GLU A 284 22.74 8.16 -10.45
C GLU A 284 21.44 7.38 -10.29
N PHE A 285 20.36 7.85 -10.92
CA PHE A 285 19.07 7.18 -10.86
C PHE A 285 19.11 5.77 -11.49
N ALA A 286 19.86 5.59 -12.59
CA ALA A 286 20.09 4.28 -13.19
C ALA A 286 20.83 3.32 -12.25
N LYS A 287 21.81 3.83 -11.48
CA LYS A 287 22.50 3.01 -10.47
C LYS A 287 21.54 2.58 -9.37
N ASP A 288 20.68 3.48 -8.89
CA ASP A 288 19.68 3.18 -7.87
C ASP A 288 18.69 2.10 -8.32
N ILE A 289 18.21 2.14 -9.57
CA ILE A 289 17.32 1.12 -10.13
C ILE A 289 17.98 -0.28 -10.17
N LEU A 290 19.30 -0.33 -10.30
CA LEU A 290 20.06 -1.58 -10.33
C LEU A 290 20.43 -2.11 -8.95
N ILE A 291 20.24 -1.32 -7.89
CA ILE A 291 20.41 -1.79 -6.52
C ILE A 291 19.21 -2.67 -6.18
N HIS A 292 19.46 -3.95 -5.98
CA HIS A 292 18.44 -4.90 -5.57
C HIS A 292 18.01 -4.61 -4.12
N GLU A 293 16.82 -4.03 -3.96
CA GLU A 293 16.23 -3.72 -2.65
C GLU A 293 15.16 -4.75 -2.31
N GLN A 294 15.18 -5.22 -1.06
CA GLN A 294 14.19 -6.17 -0.54
C GLN A 294 13.29 -5.51 0.49
N PHE A 295 12.08 -6.03 0.60
CA PHE A 295 11.14 -5.62 1.63
C PHE A 295 11.42 -6.36 2.94
N ASP A 296 12.17 -5.73 3.85
CA ASP A 296 12.57 -6.33 5.14
C ASP A 296 11.36 -6.86 5.94
N ASN A 297 10.29 -6.08 6.02
CA ASN A 297 9.08 -6.46 6.75
C ASN A 297 8.34 -7.63 6.07
N LEU A 298 8.32 -7.67 4.74
CA LEU A 298 7.74 -8.79 4.00
C LEU A 298 8.54 -10.09 4.25
N ASN A 299 9.87 -10.01 4.21
CA ASN A 299 10.76 -11.14 4.47
C ASN A 299 10.56 -11.72 5.88
N GLN A 300 10.33 -10.86 6.88
CA GLN A 300 9.99 -11.29 8.24
C GLN A 300 8.69 -12.10 8.27
N ILE A 301 7.60 -11.60 7.67
CA ILE A 301 6.33 -12.35 7.66
C ILE A 301 6.44 -13.65 6.88
N LEU A 302 7.17 -13.66 5.75
CA LEU A 302 7.44 -14.89 5.00
C LEU A 302 8.23 -15.91 5.83
N ALA A 303 9.15 -15.47 6.70
CA ALA A 303 9.87 -16.36 7.61
C ALA A 303 8.94 -17.00 8.66
N LEU A 304 7.98 -16.23 9.20
CA LEU A 304 6.93 -16.78 10.08
C LEU A 304 6.07 -17.81 9.33
N ALA A 305 5.60 -17.46 8.14
CA ALA A 305 4.75 -18.34 7.34
C ALA A 305 5.47 -19.64 6.95
N ASN A 306 6.75 -19.57 6.59
CA ASN A 306 7.59 -20.74 6.32
C ASN A 306 7.83 -21.59 7.58
N THR A 307 7.93 -20.97 8.76
CA THR A 307 8.03 -21.72 10.03
C THR A 307 6.75 -22.51 10.28
N LEU A 308 5.58 -21.88 10.13
CA LEU A 308 4.29 -22.57 10.25
C LEU A 308 4.16 -23.73 9.25
N ARG A 309 4.63 -23.53 8.01
CA ARG A 309 4.63 -24.58 6.99
C ARG A 309 5.56 -25.74 7.37
N ARG A 310 6.79 -25.46 7.79
CA ARG A 310 7.81 -26.48 8.09
C ARG A 310 7.44 -27.37 9.28
N GLU A 311 6.94 -26.79 10.37
CA GLU A 311 6.58 -27.57 11.57
C GLU A 311 5.37 -28.51 11.35
N HIS A 312 4.70 -28.39 10.20
CA HIS A 312 3.50 -29.16 9.86
C HIS A 312 3.59 -29.88 8.51
N GLN A 313 4.78 -29.96 7.93
CA GLN A 313 5.08 -30.94 6.90
C GLN A 313 5.27 -32.32 7.56
N PRO A 314 4.74 -33.40 6.94
CA PRO A 314 4.82 -34.76 7.49
C PRO A 314 6.24 -35.31 7.59
#